data_AF-A0A8S2VY07-F1
#
_entry.id   AF-A0A8S2VY07-F1
#
_cell.length_a   1.000
_cell.length_b   1.000
_cell.length_c   1.000
_cell.angle_alpha   90.00
_cell.angle_beta   90.00
_cell.angle_gamma   90.00
#
_symmetry.space_group_name_H-M   'P 1'
#
loop_
_entity.id
_entity.type
_entity.pdbx_description
1 polymer ?
#
loop_
_entity_poly.entity_id
_entity_poly.type
_entity_poly.pdbx_seq_one_letter_code
_entity_poly.pdbx_strand_id
1 'polypeptide(L)'
;MEKAAEAIDRSFNEIKSYVEHRRHNLLQSLKTTKDYKLKVLNDQLNVILNEKSKIELECAAFQQASDIHVLTQRIQELNDRIERMSLLGEPRENSFMKFEFRHNQALQDLARSLNSVGRIRVSSTYPPLCRAKIEAPVANLQCAIQIETVDYNGNIRVDGGDPLTVNIWDSYGKLCEYDLYDKQSGAYTIIFRPLISGNHKIDIRIFDRPISGSPFTVDVTKHNNPLWTFGKRGRGEHELSMPVSVIVDNRNEREQVYILDPGNSRIKCLTVDGKFIEHLVVDSLVESTSTGLAYRSSTSTFYLLDWKSKFITEFTLFNSNSSSAHVNNSRIHINHQVTCSLFNEPVQIALFEQHFNSLLICDNNTLLIIDSRTGDLINKIDIRSFGIKTIKAFTVGLQDEIILSDHRIHVLSYEGKYIRQISSVNQQQIVDVDIHITHEPPDLIASHHKQSLTLPQHTKSVNSQTTKGGFYTALCVDKNGLLLAGKCEKDGNAHIEIYDNQGHLLRIIDSYNQRLRRPCSLATTQDGCVLCVDLTTDSVRKYRYA
;
A
#
# COMPACT_ATOMS: atom_id res chain seq x y z
N MET A 1 10.67 31.08 -22.76
CA MET A 1 11.11 30.53 -24.06
C MET A 1 12.54 30.03 -23.99
N GLU A 2 13.50 30.83 -23.51
CA GLU A 2 14.92 30.41 -23.34
C GLU A 2 15.09 29.11 -22.54
N LYS A 3 14.48 28.99 -21.35
CA LYS A 3 14.53 27.73 -20.57
C LYS A 3 14.00 26.50 -21.32
N ALA A 4 13.00 26.68 -22.19
CA ALA A 4 12.44 25.59 -22.99
C ALA A 4 13.39 25.21 -24.14
N ALA A 5 14.03 26.20 -24.77
CA ALA A 5 15.05 25.97 -25.78
C ALA A 5 16.27 25.22 -25.19
N GLU A 6 16.77 25.64 -24.02
CA GLU A 6 17.87 24.94 -23.33
C GLU A 6 17.51 23.50 -22.95
N ALA A 7 16.27 23.25 -22.52
CA ALA A 7 15.80 21.91 -22.20
C ALA A 7 15.73 21.02 -23.45
N ILE A 8 15.23 21.55 -24.57
CA ILE A 8 15.24 20.87 -25.87
C ILE A 8 16.69 20.51 -26.24
N ASP A 9 17.60 21.48 -26.23
CA ASP A 9 18.99 21.25 -26.60
C ASP A 9 19.66 20.19 -25.71
N ARG A 10 19.40 20.23 -24.40
CA ARG A 10 19.91 19.22 -23.45
C ARG A 10 19.41 17.82 -23.79
N SER A 11 18.10 17.65 -23.98
CA SER A 11 17.51 16.34 -24.30
C SER A 11 18.00 15.80 -25.66
N PHE A 12 18.12 16.66 -26.67
CA PHE A 12 18.64 16.23 -27.97
C PHE A 12 20.15 15.92 -27.94
N ASN A 13 20.94 16.60 -27.09
CA ASN A 13 22.34 16.26 -26.88
C ASN A 13 22.53 14.90 -26.19
N GLU A 14 21.63 14.53 -25.27
CA GLU A 14 21.60 13.20 -24.66
C GLU A 14 21.29 12.11 -25.70
N ILE A 15 20.30 12.33 -26.56
CA ILE A 15 20.00 11.41 -27.68
C ILE A 15 21.21 11.23 -28.61
N LYS A 16 21.91 12.32 -28.96
CA LYS A 16 23.16 12.25 -29.74
C LYS A 16 24.21 11.38 -29.05
N SER A 17 24.33 11.48 -27.73
CA SER A 17 25.29 10.68 -26.96
C SER A 17 25.01 9.17 -27.05
N TYR A 18 23.73 8.75 -27.03
CA TYR A 18 23.35 7.35 -27.19
C TYR A 18 23.72 6.82 -28.59
N VAL A 19 23.50 7.64 -29.62
CA VAL A 19 23.88 7.29 -31.01
C VAL A 19 25.40 7.14 -31.13
N GLU A 20 26.16 8.07 -30.55
CA GLU A 20 27.62 8.01 -30.54
C GLU A 20 28.17 6.80 -29.77
N HIS A 21 27.57 6.48 -28.62
CA HIS A 21 27.93 5.30 -27.84
C HIS A 21 27.69 4.01 -28.63
N ARG A 22 26.56 3.89 -29.33
CA ARG A 22 26.28 2.73 -30.19
C ARG A 22 27.29 2.61 -31.33
N ARG A 23 27.67 3.74 -31.95
CA ARG A 23 28.72 3.79 -32.97
C ARG A 23 30.05 3.26 -32.43
N HIS A 24 30.46 3.73 -31.25
CA HIS A 24 31.69 3.29 -30.60
C HIS A 24 31.70 1.78 -30.34
N ASN A 25 30.60 1.23 -29.81
CA ASN A 25 30.49 -0.20 -29.52
C ASN A 25 30.60 -1.07 -30.78
N LEU A 26 30.01 -0.63 -31.90
CA LEU A 26 30.13 -1.33 -33.18
C LEU A 26 31.55 -1.30 -33.74
N LEU A 27 32.24 -0.16 -33.63
CA LEU A 27 33.65 -0.02 -34.02
C LEU A 27 34.57 -0.89 -33.16
N GLN A 28 34.32 -0.96 -31.86
CA GLN A 28 35.07 -1.84 -30.95
C GLN A 28 34.85 -3.31 -31.30
N SER A 29 33.60 -3.73 -31.51
CA SER A 29 33.29 -5.11 -31.93
C SER A 29 33.97 -5.47 -33.25
N LEU A 30 33.97 -4.55 -34.23
CA LEU A 30 34.67 -4.74 -35.50
C LEU A 30 36.17 -4.95 -35.29
N LYS A 31 36.80 -4.13 -34.44
CA LYS A 31 38.22 -4.26 -34.11
C LYS A 31 38.52 -5.61 -33.46
N THR A 32 37.75 -6.02 -32.46
CA THR A 32 37.93 -7.30 -31.77
C THR A 32 37.77 -8.50 -32.72
N THR A 33 36.77 -8.50 -33.60
CA THR A 33 36.58 -9.58 -34.58
C THR A 33 37.72 -9.62 -35.60
N LYS A 34 38.20 -8.46 -36.06
CA LYS A 34 39.37 -8.37 -36.93
C LYS A 34 40.61 -8.95 -36.24
N ASP A 35 40.89 -8.55 -35.01
CA ASP A 35 42.07 -9.00 -34.25
C ASP A 35 42.00 -10.51 -33.99
N TYR A 36 40.80 -11.05 -33.70
CA TYR A 36 40.57 -12.49 -33.54
C TYR A 36 40.85 -13.26 -34.84
N LYS A 37 40.25 -12.85 -35.97
CA LYS A 37 40.49 -13.49 -37.27
C LYS A 37 41.96 -13.47 -37.66
N LEU A 38 42.65 -12.34 -37.42
CA LEU A 38 44.07 -12.20 -37.66
C LEU A 38 44.91 -13.13 -36.77
N LYS A 39 44.52 -13.28 -35.49
CA LYS A 39 45.15 -14.23 -34.57
C LYS A 39 45.03 -15.67 -35.05
N VAL A 40 43.83 -16.11 -35.45
CA VAL A 40 43.62 -17.48 -35.95
C VAL A 40 44.47 -17.76 -37.20
N LEU A 41 44.57 -16.79 -38.11
CA LEU A 41 45.42 -16.90 -39.30
C LEU A 41 46.92 -16.98 -38.95
N ASN A 42 47.38 -16.17 -37.99
CA ASN A 42 48.77 -16.24 -37.51
C ASN A 42 49.08 -17.57 -36.80
N ASP A 43 48.15 -18.06 -35.98
CA ASP A 43 48.29 -19.35 -35.30
C ASP A 43 48.36 -20.49 -36.32
N GLN A 44 47.52 -20.45 -37.37
CA GLN A 44 47.60 -21.40 -38.48
C GLN A 44 48.93 -21.30 -39.24
N LEU A 45 49.39 -20.08 -39.53
CA LEU A 45 50.68 -19.86 -40.21
C LEU A 45 51.83 -20.48 -39.41
N ASN A 46 51.84 -20.30 -38.08
CA ASN A 46 52.85 -20.89 -37.21
C ASN A 46 52.81 -22.43 -37.22
N VAL A 47 51.61 -23.03 -37.26
CA VAL A 47 51.48 -24.49 -37.39
C VAL A 47 52.03 -24.99 -38.73
N ILE A 48 51.72 -24.29 -39.83
CA ILE A 48 52.22 -24.63 -41.17
C ILE A 48 53.75 -24.51 -41.22
N LEU A 49 54.32 -23.44 -40.66
CA LEU A 49 55.77 -23.25 -40.62
C LEU A 49 56.48 -24.33 -39.80
N ASN A 50 55.92 -24.72 -38.65
CA ASN A 50 56.46 -25.77 -37.81
C ASN A 50 56.42 -27.13 -38.51
N GLU A 51 55.30 -27.50 -39.16
CA GLU A 51 55.23 -28.77 -39.91
C GLU A 51 56.13 -28.74 -41.15
N LYS A 52 56.23 -27.61 -41.85
CA LYS A 52 57.18 -27.43 -42.95
C LYS A 52 58.62 -27.69 -42.49
N SER A 53 59.04 -27.11 -41.37
CA SER A 53 60.38 -27.32 -40.81
C SER A 53 60.64 -28.79 -40.44
N LYS A 54 59.65 -29.49 -39.85
CA LYS A 54 59.75 -30.93 -39.56
C LYS A 54 59.93 -31.76 -40.84
N ILE A 55 59.17 -31.45 -41.89
CA ILE A 55 59.30 -32.13 -43.18
C ILE A 55 60.66 -31.86 -43.80
N GLU A 56 61.17 -30.61 -43.76
CA GLU A 56 62.51 -30.28 -44.26
C GLU A 56 63.60 -31.09 -43.52
N LEU A 57 63.49 -31.23 -42.20
CA LEU A 57 64.41 -32.05 -41.40
C LEU A 57 64.31 -33.54 -41.75
N GLU A 58 63.10 -34.07 -41.89
CA GLU A 58 62.88 -35.46 -42.31
C GLU A 58 63.44 -35.69 -43.71
N CYS A 59 63.12 -34.82 -44.69
CA CYS A 59 63.68 -34.80 -46.06
C CYS A 59 65.21 -34.77 -46.08
N ALA A 60 65.85 -34.00 -45.20
CA ALA A 60 67.31 -34.02 -45.06
C ALA A 60 67.83 -35.38 -44.56
N ALA A 61 67.10 -36.02 -43.63
CA ALA A 61 67.43 -37.37 -43.16
C ALA A 61 67.24 -38.46 -44.25
N PHE A 62 66.34 -38.26 -45.23
CA PHE A 62 66.21 -39.17 -46.39
C PHE A 62 67.50 -39.25 -47.23
N GLN A 63 68.26 -38.16 -47.35
CA GLN A 63 69.50 -38.14 -48.13
C GLN A 63 70.62 -39.01 -47.53
N GLN A 64 70.49 -39.45 -46.27
CA GLN A 64 71.49 -40.25 -45.56
C GLN A 64 71.16 -41.75 -45.48
N ALA A 65 70.00 -42.19 -45.97
CA ALA A 65 69.56 -43.58 -45.89
C ALA A 65 69.90 -44.36 -47.18
N SER A 66 70.64 -45.47 -47.07
CA SER A 66 71.13 -46.26 -48.22
C SER A 66 70.33 -47.53 -48.53
N ASP A 67 69.22 -47.79 -47.82
CA ASP A 67 68.41 -49.01 -47.98
C ASP A 67 67.07 -48.75 -48.72
N ILE A 68 66.89 -49.42 -49.85
CA ILE A 68 65.75 -49.27 -50.78
C ILE A 68 64.41 -49.67 -50.12
N HIS A 69 64.40 -50.66 -49.22
CA HIS A 69 63.15 -51.13 -48.62
C HIS A 69 62.61 -50.13 -47.57
N VAL A 70 63.52 -49.55 -46.78
CA VAL A 70 63.21 -48.48 -45.82
C VAL A 70 62.75 -47.20 -46.52
N LEU A 71 63.32 -46.89 -47.69
CA LEU A 71 62.90 -45.73 -48.50
C LEU A 71 61.45 -45.85 -48.97
N THR A 72 61.01 -47.03 -49.40
CA THR A 72 59.64 -47.24 -49.92
C THR A 72 58.58 -47.07 -48.83
N GLN A 73 58.80 -47.64 -47.63
CA GLN A 73 57.89 -47.49 -46.49
C GLN A 73 57.78 -46.02 -46.05
N ARG A 74 58.92 -45.32 -45.98
CA ARG A 74 58.96 -43.90 -45.58
C ARG A 74 58.37 -42.94 -46.63
N ILE A 75 58.43 -43.28 -47.92
CA ILE A 75 57.73 -42.52 -48.98
C ILE A 75 56.21 -42.63 -48.79
N GLN A 76 55.71 -43.82 -48.44
CA GLN A 76 54.29 -43.99 -48.15
C GLN A 76 53.87 -43.18 -46.92
N GLU A 77 54.67 -43.16 -45.85
CA GLU A 77 54.41 -42.33 -44.66
C GLU A 77 54.41 -40.82 -44.97
N LEU A 78 55.31 -40.35 -45.84
CA LEU A 78 55.32 -38.98 -46.34
C LEU A 78 54.07 -38.66 -47.17
N ASN A 79 53.64 -39.56 -48.06
CA ASN A 79 52.43 -39.36 -48.86
C ASN A 79 51.18 -39.29 -47.96
N ASP A 80 51.05 -40.18 -46.98
CA ASP A 80 49.96 -40.15 -46.00
C ASP A 80 49.99 -38.87 -45.14
N ARG A 81 51.17 -38.26 -44.96
CA ARG A 81 51.33 -36.99 -44.22
C ARG A 81 51.05 -35.77 -45.11
N ILE A 82 51.41 -35.82 -46.38
CA ILE A 82 51.06 -34.81 -47.40
C ILE A 82 49.53 -34.75 -47.59
N GLU A 83 48.85 -35.90 -47.62
CA GLU A 83 47.38 -35.96 -47.66
C GLU A 83 46.75 -35.34 -46.40
N ARG A 84 47.35 -35.56 -45.21
CA ARG A 84 46.93 -34.89 -43.97
C ARG A 84 47.21 -33.38 -43.97
N MET A 85 48.23 -32.92 -44.70
CA MET A 85 48.56 -31.49 -44.84
C MET A 85 47.72 -30.75 -45.88
N SER A 86 47.13 -31.45 -46.84
CA SER A 86 46.16 -30.87 -47.79
C SER A 86 45.03 -30.12 -47.06
N LEU A 87 44.62 -30.62 -45.88
CA LEU A 87 43.63 -29.99 -45.00
C LEU A 87 44.11 -28.70 -44.29
N LEU A 88 45.41 -28.41 -44.24
CA LEU A 88 45.98 -27.18 -43.68
C LEU A 88 46.14 -26.07 -44.72
N GLY A 89 45.94 -26.38 -46.01
CA GLY A 89 46.12 -25.45 -47.12
C GLY A 89 45.03 -24.38 -47.23
N GLU A 90 43.84 -24.64 -46.70
CA GLU A 90 42.76 -23.65 -46.66
C GLU A 90 42.86 -22.76 -45.41
N PRO A 91 42.75 -21.43 -45.54
CA PRO A 91 42.77 -20.54 -44.39
C PRO A 91 41.55 -20.82 -43.49
N ARG A 92 41.80 -21.05 -42.19
CA ARG A 92 40.81 -21.36 -41.16
C ARG A 92 39.82 -20.23 -40.91
N GLU A 93 40.16 -19.02 -41.33
CA GLU A 93 39.33 -17.82 -41.24
C GLU A 93 39.37 -17.06 -42.56
N ASN A 94 38.29 -16.32 -42.86
CA ASN A 94 38.19 -15.49 -44.06
C ASN A 94 38.16 -14.00 -43.73
N SER A 95 38.45 -13.16 -44.73
CA SER A 95 38.44 -11.70 -44.58
C SER A 95 37.05 -11.07 -44.63
N PHE A 96 35.97 -11.86 -44.73
CA PHE A 96 34.63 -11.33 -44.89
C PHE A 96 34.17 -10.64 -43.60
N MET A 97 33.93 -9.34 -43.70
CA MET A 97 33.32 -8.48 -42.69
C MET A 97 32.43 -7.49 -43.43
N LYS A 98 31.15 -7.43 -43.06
CA LYS A 98 30.16 -6.54 -43.68
C LYS A 98 29.35 -5.85 -42.61
N PHE A 99 29.26 -4.52 -42.70
CA PHE A 99 28.33 -3.76 -41.89
C PHE A 99 26.94 -3.79 -42.54
N GLU A 100 25.99 -4.46 -41.91
CA GLU A 100 24.61 -4.56 -42.41
C GLU A 100 23.70 -3.59 -41.67
N PHE A 101 23.53 -2.40 -42.24
CA PHE A 101 22.72 -1.35 -41.62
C PHE A 101 21.20 -1.61 -41.71
N ARG A 102 20.73 -2.34 -42.72
CA ARG A 102 19.30 -2.58 -43.00
C ARG A 102 18.87 -4.04 -42.80
N HIS A 103 19.50 -4.74 -41.86
CA HIS A 103 19.17 -6.14 -41.56
C HIS A 103 17.83 -6.30 -40.82
N ASN A 104 17.21 -5.20 -40.37
CA ASN A 104 15.95 -5.19 -39.64
C ASN A 104 15.17 -3.86 -39.88
N GLN A 105 14.02 -3.72 -39.20
CA GLN A 105 13.15 -2.54 -39.28
C GLN A 105 13.56 -1.39 -38.34
N ALA A 106 14.72 -1.48 -37.66
CA ALA A 106 15.09 -0.54 -36.60
C ALA A 106 15.14 0.93 -37.05
N LEU A 107 15.42 1.20 -38.33
CA LEU A 107 15.41 2.57 -38.87
C LEU A 107 14.00 3.16 -38.92
N GLN A 108 12.99 2.36 -39.25
CA GLN A 108 11.59 2.79 -39.21
C GLN A 108 11.12 2.97 -37.77
N ASP A 109 11.55 2.11 -36.86
CA ASP A 109 11.24 2.21 -35.43
C ASP A 109 11.88 3.47 -34.81
N LEU A 110 13.13 3.76 -35.19
CA LEU A 110 13.83 4.98 -34.79
C LEU A 110 13.14 6.22 -35.35
N ALA A 111 12.74 6.21 -36.63
CA ALA A 111 12.02 7.34 -37.23
C ALA A 111 10.66 7.59 -36.55
N ARG A 112 9.90 6.52 -36.25
CA ARG A 112 8.65 6.62 -35.48
C ARG A 112 8.88 7.18 -34.09
N SER A 113 9.92 6.70 -33.42
CA SER A 113 10.29 7.16 -32.08
C SER A 113 10.76 8.62 -32.09
N LEU A 114 11.57 9.03 -33.07
CA LEU A 114 12.02 10.42 -33.20
C LEU A 114 10.86 11.38 -33.48
N ASN A 115 9.86 10.96 -34.25
CA ASN A 115 8.65 11.76 -34.49
C ASN A 115 7.79 11.94 -33.24
N SER A 116 7.90 11.07 -32.24
CA SER A 116 7.23 11.21 -30.95
C SER A 116 8.08 11.87 -29.87
N VAL A 117 9.36 12.17 -30.15
CA VAL A 117 10.27 12.80 -29.19
C VAL A 117 9.97 14.29 -29.06
N GLY A 118 9.52 14.66 -27.86
CA GLY A 118 9.31 16.04 -27.46
C GLY A 118 8.03 16.65 -28.03
N ARG A 119 7.35 17.44 -27.20
CA ARG A 119 6.22 18.27 -27.62
C ARG A 119 6.29 19.59 -26.89
N ILE A 120 6.05 20.70 -27.61
CA ILE A 120 5.90 22.01 -26.98
C ILE A 120 4.48 22.09 -26.42
N ARG A 121 4.37 22.29 -25.10
CA ARG A 121 3.10 22.56 -24.42
C ARG A 121 3.04 24.03 -24.05
N VAL A 122 1.90 24.67 -24.35
CA VAL A 122 1.56 26.00 -23.86
C VAL A 122 0.35 25.85 -22.95
N SER A 123 0.39 26.47 -21.79
CA SER A 123 -0.73 26.46 -20.86
C SER A 123 -1.55 27.73 -20.99
N SER A 124 -2.87 27.59 -21.06
CA SER A 124 -3.84 28.68 -21.00
C SER A 124 -4.40 28.90 -19.59
N THR A 125 -3.84 28.21 -18.58
CA THR A 125 -4.28 28.31 -17.19
C THR A 125 -4.19 29.75 -16.70
N TYR A 126 -5.28 30.23 -16.10
CA TYR A 126 -5.40 31.58 -15.55
C TYR A 126 -5.49 31.52 -14.02
N PRO A 127 -4.36 31.72 -13.30
CA PRO A 127 -4.27 31.47 -11.86
C PRO A 127 -5.36 32.13 -11.01
N PRO A 128 -5.75 33.42 -11.24
CA PRO A 128 -6.75 34.09 -10.41
C PRO A 128 -8.15 33.49 -10.44
N LEU A 129 -8.48 32.59 -11.38
CA LEU A 129 -9.76 31.89 -11.42
C LEU A 129 -9.65 30.43 -10.96
N CYS A 130 -8.44 29.91 -10.78
CA CYS A 130 -8.22 28.55 -10.27
C CYS A 130 -8.73 28.44 -8.83
N ARG A 131 -9.19 27.24 -8.48
CA ARG A 131 -9.85 26.97 -7.20
C ARG A 131 -9.05 25.96 -6.40
N ALA A 132 -8.96 26.19 -5.10
CA ALA A 132 -8.45 25.20 -4.15
C ALA A 132 -9.55 24.83 -3.15
N LYS A 133 -9.76 23.53 -2.97
CA LYS A 133 -10.62 22.97 -1.93
C LYS A 133 -9.72 22.38 -0.84
N ILE A 134 -9.72 23.03 0.33
CA ILE A 134 -8.96 22.61 1.51
C ILE A 134 -9.96 22.01 2.50
N GLU A 135 -9.76 20.73 2.84
CA GLU A 135 -10.53 20.09 3.92
C GLU A 135 -10.04 20.58 5.28
N ALA A 136 -10.92 20.62 6.29
CA ALA A 136 -10.55 21.05 7.64
C ALA A 136 -9.42 20.15 8.18
N PRO A 137 -8.19 20.66 8.36
CA PRO A 137 -7.06 19.82 8.73
C PRO A 137 -7.09 19.52 10.23
N VAL A 138 -6.66 18.31 10.59
CA VAL A 138 -6.48 17.87 11.96
C VAL A 138 -4.99 17.60 12.18
N ALA A 139 -4.45 18.07 13.30
CA ALA A 139 -3.05 17.86 13.63
C ALA A 139 -2.71 16.36 13.63
N ASN A 140 -1.56 16.03 13.06
CA ASN A 140 -1.00 14.70 12.85
C ASN A 140 -1.79 13.79 11.89
N LEU A 141 -2.83 14.28 11.22
CA LEU A 141 -3.53 13.54 10.15
C LEU A 141 -3.12 14.05 8.78
N GLN A 142 -3.13 13.16 7.80
CA GLN A 142 -2.88 13.56 6.42
C GLN A 142 -4.05 14.41 5.91
N CYS A 143 -3.73 15.54 5.29
CA CYS A 143 -4.69 16.44 4.68
C CYS A 143 -4.39 16.57 3.19
N ALA A 144 -5.46 16.60 2.38
CA ALA A 144 -5.37 16.82 0.96
C ALA A 144 -5.97 18.18 0.59
N ILE A 145 -5.31 18.87 -0.34
CA ILE A 145 -5.83 20.07 -1.00
C ILE A 145 -6.03 19.72 -2.46
N GLN A 146 -7.28 19.83 -2.93
CA GLN A 146 -7.61 19.61 -4.33
C GLN A 146 -7.58 20.95 -5.05
N ILE A 147 -6.79 21.04 -6.11
CA ILE A 147 -6.68 22.23 -6.96
C ILE A 147 -7.30 21.90 -8.32
N GLU A 148 -8.22 22.76 -8.76
CA GLU A 148 -8.78 22.73 -10.10
C GLU A 148 -8.29 23.95 -10.87
N THR A 149 -7.59 23.69 -11.98
CA THR A 149 -7.11 24.76 -12.85
C THR A 149 -8.12 25.08 -13.93
N VAL A 150 -8.22 26.37 -14.25
CA VAL A 150 -9.16 26.89 -15.24
C VAL A 150 -8.46 27.84 -16.19
N ASP A 151 -9.01 28.01 -17.39
CA ASP A 151 -8.57 29.03 -18.33
C ASP A 151 -9.14 30.43 -18.00
N TYR A 152 -8.79 31.43 -18.81
CA TYR A 152 -9.29 32.80 -18.66
C TYR A 152 -10.82 32.90 -18.79
N ASN A 153 -11.45 31.99 -19.53
CA ASN A 153 -12.90 31.95 -19.72
C ASN A 153 -13.63 31.20 -18.59
N GLY A 154 -12.89 30.64 -17.62
CA GLY A 154 -13.42 29.87 -16.50
C GLY A 154 -13.69 28.40 -16.81
N ASN A 155 -13.26 27.89 -17.97
CA ASN A 155 -13.40 26.48 -18.30
C ASN A 155 -12.32 25.65 -17.60
N ILE A 156 -12.70 24.48 -17.10
CA ILE A 156 -11.77 23.54 -16.46
C ILE A 156 -10.74 23.06 -17.49
N ARG A 157 -9.46 23.12 -17.12
CA ARG A 157 -8.37 22.59 -17.95
C ARG A 157 -8.47 21.07 -17.99
N VAL A 158 -8.12 20.47 -19.13
CA VAL A 158 -8.11 19.00 -19.31
C VAL A 158 -6.70 18.42 -19.35
N ASP A 159 -5.67 19.28 -19.30
CA ASP A 159 -4.26 18.89 -19.34
C ASP A 159 -3.51 19.44 -18.13
N GLY A 160 -2.80 18.57 -17.40
CA GLY A 160 -1.87 18.96 -16.33
C GLY A 160 -0.50 19.41 -16.83
N GLY A 161 0.45 19.64 -15.93
CA GLY A 161 1.82 20.05 -16.22
C GLY A 161 2.07 21.55 -16.08
N ASP A 162 1.25 22.26 -15.31
CA ASP A 162 1.49 23.64 -14.91
C ASP A 162 2.51 23.68 -13.76
N PRO A 163 3.44 24.64 -13.74
CA PRO A 163 4.38 24.81 -12.64
C PRO A 163 3.65 25.41 -11.44
N LEU A 164 3.41 24.56 -10.43
CA LEU A 164 2.84 24.94 -9.15
C LEU A 164 3.96 25.20 -8.14
N THR A 165 3.82 26.27 -7.37
CA THR A 165 4.66 26.57 -6.20
C THR A 165 3.76 26.66 -4.99
N VAL A 166 4.06 25.88 -3.96
CA VAL A 166 3.26 25.78 -2.75
C VAL A 166 4.16 26.04 -1.55
N ASN A 167 3.71 26.90 -0.64
CA ASN A 167 4.35 27.11 0.64
C ASN A 167 3.30 26.96 1.74
N ILE A 168 3.56 26.07 2.70
CA ILE A 168 2.69 25.83 3.85
C ILE A 168 3.48 26.23 5.08
N TRP A 169 2.98 27.19 5.86
CA TRP A 169 3.57 27.59 7.14
C TRP A 169 2.68 27.13 8.28
N ASP A 170 3.31 26.58 9.32
CA ASP A 170 2.64 26.27 10.57
C ASP A 170 2.31 27.54 11.39
N SER A 171 1.66 27.33 12.54
CA SER A 171 1.28 28.41 13.45
C SER A 171 2.46 29.20 14.04
N TYR A 172 3.68 28.67 13.94
CA TYR A 172 4.92 29.31 14.38
C TYR A 172 5.73 29.89 13.21
N GLY A 173 5.25 29.77 11.98
CA GLY A 173 5.91 30.27 10.78
C GLY A 173 6.97 29.32 10.21
N LYS A 174 7.06 28.06 10.66
CA LYS A 174 7.93 27.06 10.07
C LYS A 174 7.29 26.47 8.81
N LEU A 175 8.08 26.26 7.77
CA LEU A 175 7.63 25.60 6.54
C LEU A 175 7.34 24.11 6.79
N CYS A 176 6.17 23.67 6.35
CA CYS A 176 5.76 22.28 6.35
C CYS A 176 6.12 21.60 5.03
N GLU A 177 6.53 20.34 5.12
CA GLU A 177 6.71 19.49 3.95
C GLU A 177 5.35 19.09 3.34
N TYR A 178 5.36 18.88 2.03
CA TYR A 178 4.20 18.46 1.27
C TYR A 178 4.61 17.64 0.04
N ASP A 179 3.70 16.78 -0.41
CA ASP A 179 3.79 16.09 -1.68
C ASP A 179 2.81 16.72 -2.67
N LEU A 180 3.24 16.93 -3.92
CA LEU A 180 2.42 17.47 -4.99
C LEU A 180 2.24 16.44 -6.10
N TYR A 181 0.99 16.12 -6.41
CA TYR A 181 0.62 15.18 -7.46
C TYR A 181 -0.18 15.88 -8.55
N ASP A 182 0.33 15.82 -9.78
CA ASP A 182 -0.39 16.24 -10.98
C ASP A 182 -1.20 15.06 -11.53
N LYS A 183 -2.53 15.19 -11.60
CA LYS A 183 -3.40 14.15 -12.16
C LYS A 183 -3.41 14.14 -13.69
N GLN A 184 -2.66 15.04 -14.33
CA GLN A 184 -2.59 15.24 -15.77
C GLN A 184 -3.91 15.66 -16.43
N SER A 185 -4.95 15.91 -15.64
CA SER A 185 -6.28 16.30 -16.09
C SER A 185 -6.62 17.76 -15.83
N GLY A 186 -5.62 18.60 -15.53
CA GLY A 186 -5.82 19.97 -15.03
C GLY A 186 -6.15 20.05 -13.54
N ALA A 187 -6.24 18.92 -12.85
CA ALA A 187 -6.38 18.85 -11.40
C ALA A 187 -5.08 18.44 -10.71
N TYR A 188 -4.79 19.04 -9.56
CA TYR A 188 -3.62 18.75 -8.73
C TYR A 188 -4.04 18.41 -7.31
N THR A 189 -3.31 17.52 -6.67
CA THR A 189 -3.48 17.19 -5.25
C THR A 189 -2.22 17.58 -4.50
N ILE A 190 -2.35 18.41 -3.47
CA ILE A 190 -1.29 18.59 -2.46
C ILE A 190 -1.63 17.72 -1.26
N ILE A 191 -0.68 16.96 -0.77
CA ILE A 191 -0.80 16.15 0.45
C ILE A 191 0.19 16.70 1.47
N PHE A 192 -0.27 17.00 2.68
CA PHE A 192 0.59 17.43 3.77
C PHE A 192 0.07 16.91 5.12
N ARG A 193 0.93 16.90 6.14
CA ARG A 193 0.57 16.47 7.50
C ARG A 193 0.96 17.57 8.50
N PRO A 194 0.02 18.42 8.95
CA PRO A 194 0.33 19.44 9.93
C PRO A 194 0.59 18.79 11.28
N LEU A 195 1.74 19.03 11.90
CA LEU A 195 2.11 18.39 13.18
C LEU A 195 1.53 19.12 14.40
N ILE A 196 1.18 20.39 14.22
CA ILE A 196 0.80 21.31 15.30
C ILE A 196 -0.60 21.85 15.00
N SER A 197 -1.40 22.06 16.04
CA SER A 197 -2.69 22.75 15.92
C SER A 197 -2.53 24.27 15.93
N GLY A 198 -3.36 24.99 15.18
CA GLY A 198 -3.41 26.44 15.12
C GLY A 198 -3.52 26.95 13.69
N ASN A 199 -3.44 28.27 13.52
CA ASN A 199 -3.59 28.91 12.22
C ASN A 199 -2.39 28.66 11.32
N HIS A 200 -2.58 27.88 10.27
CA HIS A 200 -1.60 27.63 9.23
C HIS A 200 -1.87 28.56 8.05
N LYS A 201 -0.80 28.94 7.34
CA LYS A 201 -0.90 29.75 6.13
C LYS A 201 -0.48 28.92 4.92
N ILE A 202 -1.28 28.93 3.87
CA ILE A 202 -1.03 28.13 2.66
C ILE A 202 -1.02 29.07 1.46
N ASP A 203 0.15 29.26 0.84
CA ASP A 203 0.30 30.04 -0.39
C ASP A 203 0.48 29.10 -1.58
N ILE A 204 -0.47 29.11 -2.50
CA ILE A 204 -0.49 28.32 -3.72
C ILE A 204 -0.39 29.28 -4.92
N ARG A 205 0.60 29.04 -5.76
CA ARG A 205 0.86 29.83 -6.97
C ARG A 205 0.99 28.95 -8.20
N ILE A 206 0.52 29.48 -9.32
CA ILE A 206 0.70 28.89 -10.66
C ILE A 206 1.36 29.98 -11.52
N PHE A 207 2.48 29.67 -12.18
CA PHE A 207 3.32 30.66 -12.87
C PHE A 207 3.73 31.84 -11.98
N ASP A 208 4.11 31.56 -10.73
CA ASP A 208 4.46 32.56 -9.71
C ASP A 208 3.34 33.55 -9.35
N ARG A 209 2.12 33.32 -9.84
CA ARG A 209 0.94 34.14 -9.53
C ARG A 209 0.02 33.39 -8.56
N PRO A 210 -0.51 34.06 -7.52
CA PRO A 210 -1.42 33.43 -6.58
C PRO A 210 -2.71 32.99 -7.28
N ILE A 211 -3.24 31.83 -6.86
CA ILE A 211 -4.58 31.41 -7.24
C ILE A 211 -5.65 32.18 -6.48
N SER A 212 -6.92 32.04 -6.88
CA SER A 212 -8.04 32.65 -6.15
C SER A 212 -8.04 32.23 -4.68
N GLY A 213 -8.02 33.20 -3.76
CA GLY A 213 -8.03 32.96 -2.32
C GLY A 213 -6.66 32.70 -1.69
N SER A 214 -5.59 32.57 -2.49
CA SER A 214 -4.23 32.44 -1.96
C SER A 214 -3.67 33.80 -1.51
N PRO A 215 -3.00 33.90 -0.36
CA PRO A 215 -2.75 32.82 0.60
C PRO A 215 -3.97 32.51 1.48
N PHE A 216 -4.23 31.23 1.70
CA PHE A 216 -5.28 30.74 2.60
C PHE A 216 -4.79 30.76 4.05
N THR A 217 -5.71 31.06 4.97
CA THR A 217 -5.50 30.85 6.41
C THR A 217 -6.42 29.72 6.86
N VAL A 218 -5.85 28.67 7.44
CA VAL A 218 -6.57 27.45 7.79
C VAL A 218 -6.31 27.12 9.26
N ASP A 219 -7.38 26.96 10.04
CA ASP A 219 -7.26 26.55 11.44
C ASP A 219 -7.10 25.02 11.52
N VAL A 220 -5.91 24.57 11.90
CA VAL A 220 -5.64 23.16 12.17
C VAL A 220 -6.10 22.84 13.58
N THR A 221 -7.14 22.02 13.69
CA THR A 221 -7.65 21.60 15.00
C THR A 221 -6.84 20.42 15.56
N LYS A 222 -6.75 20.34 16.88
CA LYS A 222 -6.26 19.12 17.57
C LYS A 222 -7.35 18.05 17.72
N HIS A 223 -8.61 18.41 17.48
CA HIS A 223 -9.77 17.57 17.76
C HIS A 223 -10.23 16.84 16.50
N ASN A 224 -10.35 15.52 16.60
CA ASN A 224 -10.76 14.67 15.49
C ASN A 224 -12.25 14.34 15.61
N ASN A 225 -13.08 15.26 15.12
CA ASN A 225 -14.53 15.10 15.09
C ASN A 225 -14.97 14.22 13.90
N PRO A 226 -16.18 13.62 13.96
CA PRO A 226 -16.63 12.78 12.86
C PRO A 226 -16.84 13.62 11.59
N LEU A 227 -16.42 13.06 10.45
CA LEU A 227 -16.69 13.60 9.11
C LEU A 227 -18.20 13.64 8.85
N TRP A 228 -18.90 12.60 9.29
CA TRP A 228 -20.35 12.52 9.26
C TRP A 228 -20.86 11.57 10.35
N THR A 229 -22.13 11.76 10.69
CA THR A 229 -22.89 10.94 11.64
C THR A 229 -24.19 10.51 10.96
N PHE A 230 -24.48 9.21 10.98
CA PHE A 230 -25.73 8.63 10.51
C PHE A 230 -26.47 7.97 11.67
N GLY A 231 -27.78 8.13 11.74
CA GLY A 231 -28.59 7.49 12.77
C GLY A 231 -28.84 8.38 13.99
N LYS A 232 -30.00 8.12 14.58
CA LYS A 232 -30.46 8.52 15.90
C LYS A 232 -31.47 7.47 16.32
N ARG A 233 -31.77 7.38 17.62
CA ARG A 233 -32.75 6.41 18.14
C ARG A 233 -34.09 6.53 17.42
N GLY A 234 -34.56 5.44 16.84
CA GLY A 234 -35.86 5.35 16.18
C GLY A 234 -35.95 4.22 15.14
N ARG A 235 -37.00 4.27 14.31
CA ARG A 235 -37.32 3.21 13.33
C ARG A 235 -37.34 3.69 11.88
N GLY A 236 -37.33 5.00 11.65
CA GLY A 236 -37.37 5.61 10.33
C GLY A 236 -36.18 5.31 9.42
N GLU A 237 -36.21 5.90 8.24
CA GLU A 237 -35.22 5.72 7.16
C GLU A 237 -33.80 6.12 7.60
N HIS A 238 -33.66 7.21 8.36
CA HIS A 238 -32.38 7.71 8.87
C HIS A 238 -32.16 7.43 10.37
N GLU A 239 -32.95 6.53 10.95
CA GLU A 239 -32.91 6.19 12.38
C GLU A 239 -32.38 4.79 12.60
N LEU A 240 -31.82 4.50 13.78
CA LEU A 240 -31.32 3.19 14.18
C LEU A 240 -31.90 2.85 15.56
N SER A 241 -31.94 1.57 15.88
CA SER A 241 -32.37 1.07 17.18
C SER A 241 -31.47 -0.07 17.61
N MET A 242 -30.57 0.19 18.55
CA MET A 242 -29.57 -0.76 19.04
C MET A 242 -28.70 -1.35 17.90
N PRO A 243 -28.06 -0.52 17.05
CA PRO A 243 -27.16 -1.04 16.03
C PRO A 243 -25.97 -1.74 16.70
N VAL A 244 -25.56 -2.88 16.16
CA VAL A 244 -24.53 -3.73 16.81
C VAL A 244 -23.25 -3.83 15.99
N SER A 245 -23.36 -3.95 14.66
CA SER A 245 -22.21 -4.17 13.78
C SER A 245 -22.23 -3.21 12.59
N VAL A 246 -21.04 -2.78 12.17
CA VAL A 246 -20.81 -2.12 10.88
C VAL A 246 -19.74 -2.88 10.11
N ILE A 247 -19.95 -3.05 8.81
CA ILE A 247 -18.99 -3.67 7.88
C ILE A 247 -18.92 -2.84 6.60
N VAL A 248 -17.82 -2.99 5.85
CA VAL A 248 -17.58 -2.29 4.59
C VAL A 248 -17.37 -3.31 3.49
N ASP A 249 -18.13 -3.17 2.39
CA ASP A 249 -17.84 -3.86 1.13
C ASP A 249 -16.90 -2.99 0.29
N ASN A 250 -15.67 -3.47 0.15
CA ASN A 250 -14.56 -2.75 -0.46
C ASN A 250 -14.17 -3.29 -1.86
N ARG A 251 -15.01 -4.13 -2.47
CA ARG A 251 -14.73 -4.72 -3.80
C ARG A 251 -14.92 -3.74 -4.95
N ASN A 252 -15.92 -2.89 -4.84
CA ASN A 252 -16.34 -2.00 -5.91
C ASN A 252 -15.50 -0.71 -5.87
N GLU A 253 -15.42 0.01 -7.00
CA GLU A 253 -14.83 1.36 -7.05
C GLU A 253 -15.44 2.33 -6.02
N ARG A 254 -16.68 2.05 -5.58
CA ARG A 254 -17.37 2.78 -4.51
C ARG A 254 -17.69 1.82 -3.37
N GLU A 255 -17.04 2.05 -2.23
CA GLU A 255 -17.31 1.28 -1.01
C GLU A 255 -18.75 1.47 -0.54
N GLN A 256 -19.36 0.38 -0.08
CA GLN A 256 -20.68 0.37 0.56
C GLN A 256 -20.55 -0.01 2.02
N VAL A 257 -21.38 0.60 2.86
CA VAL A 257 -21.38 0.39 4.31
C VAL A 257 -22.65 -0.35 4.69
N TYR A 258 -22.53 -1.46 5.41
CA TYR A 258 -23.68 -2.18 5.94
C TYR A 258 -23.71 -2.10 7.47
N ILE A 259 -24.87 -1.72 8.01
CA ILE A 259 -25.10 -1.58 9.45
C ILE A 259 -26.15 -2.60 9.86
N LEU A 260 -25.78 -3.50 10.77
CA LEU A 260 -26.74 -4.39 11.41
C LEU A 260 -27.53 -3.60 12.47
N ASP A 261 -28.84 -3.51 12.29
CA ASP A 261 -29.79 -2.75 13.12
C ASP A 261 -30.87 -3.70 13.70
N PRO A 262 -30.51 -4.62 14.64
CA PRO A 262 -31.40 -5.68 15.11
C PRO A 262 -32.66 -5.15 15.78
N GLY A 263 -32.62 -4.01 16.48
CA GLY A 263 -33.81 -3.45 17.11
C GLY A 263 -34.90 -3.06 16.10
N ASN A 264 -34.54 -2.96 14.81
CA ASN A 264 -35.45 -2.77 13.68
C ASN A 264 -35.46 -3.97 12.70
N SER A 265 -34.89 -5.12 13.09
CA SER A 265 -34.88 -6.36 12.29
C SER A 265 -34.40 -6.17 10.84
N ARG A 266 -33.31 -5.40 10.66
CA ARG A 266 -32.82 -5.05 9.31
C ARG A 266 -31.31 -4.86 9.25
N ILE A 267 -30.79 -4.89 8.03
CA ILE A 267 -29.46 -4.38 7.71
C ILE A 267 -29.63 -3.12 6.85
N LYS A 268 -28.99 -2.01 7.21
CA LYS A 268 -28.99 -0.79 6.39
C LYS A 268 -27.79 -0.77 5.47
N CYS A 269 -28.00 -0.36 4.22
CA CYS A 269 -26.94 -0.09 3.27
C CYS A 269 -26.79 1.43 3.07
N LEU A 270 -25.57 1.94 3.23
CA LEU A 270 -25.19 3.33 3.01
C LEU A 270 -24.04 3.42 2.00
N THR A 271 -23.87 4.58 1.39
CA THR A 271 -22.61 4.93 0.74
C THR A 271 -21.54 5.19 1.80
N VAL A 272 -20.26 5.14 1.40
CA VAL A 272 -19.12 5.51 2.26
C VAL A 272 -19.14 6.99 2.75
N ASP A 273 -19.95 7.83 2.09
CA ASP A 273 -20.23 9.22 2.47
C ASP A 273 -21.41 9.37 3.44
N GLY A 274 -22.00 8.25 3.90
CA GLY A 274 -23.10 8.24 4.86
C GLY A 274 -24.48 8.51 4.26
N LYS A 275 -24.65 8.43 2.93
CA LYS A 275 -25.96 8.57 2.29
C LYS A 275 -26.70 7.24 2.32
N PHE A 276 -27.96 7.29 2.72
CA PHE A 276 -28.83 6.10 2.71
C PHE A 276 -29.05 5.57 1.28
N ILE A 277 -28.98 4.25 1.11
CA ILE A 277 -29.27 3.56 -0.14
C ILE A 277 -30.56 2.77 0.00
N GLU A 278 -30.57 1.77 0.89
CA GLU A 278 -31.71 0.87 1.07
C GLU A 278 -31.67 0.13 2.42
N HIS A 279 -32.77 -0.56 2.75
CA HIS A 279 -32.81 -1.58 3.80
C HIS A 279 -32.80 -2.96 3.16
N LEU A 280 -31.93 -3.84 3.63
CA LEU A 280 -32.01 -5.27 3.34
C LEU A 280 -33.00 -5.88 4.32
N VAL A 281 -34.19 -6.20 3.82
CA VAL A 281 -35.27 -6.83 4.60
C VAL A 281 -35.58 -8.18 3.99
N VAL A 282 -35.39 -9.22 4.80
CA VAL A 282 -35.94 -10.56 4.55
C VAL A 282 -36.60 -10.98 5.85
N ASP A 283 -37.89 -11.31 5.77
CA ASP A 283 -38.77 -11.57 6.93
C ASP A 283 -38.27 -12.69 7.86
N SER A 284 -37.24 -13.43 7.47
CA SER A 284 -36.61 -14.51 8.26
C SER A 284 -35.10 -14.35 8.49
N LEU A 285 -34.44 -13.32 7.94
CA LEU A 285 -32.98 -13.22 8.03
C LEU A 285 -32.53 -12.55 9.32
N VAL A 286 -33.10 -11.40 9.65
CA VAL A 286 -32.64 -10.57 10.77
C VAL A 286 -33.73 -10.49 11.82
N GLU A 287 -33.52 -11.18 12.93
CA GLU A 287 -34.35 -11.03 14.12
C GLU A 287 -33.78 -9.95 15.04
N SER A 288 -34.56 -9.51 16.02
CA SER A 288 -34.07 -8.61 17.07
C SER A 288 -33.00 -9.22 17.98
N THR A 289 -32.59 -10.44 17.67
CA THR A 289 -31.59 -11.26 18.36
C THR A 289 -30.34 -11.49 17.52
N SER A 290 -30.22 -10.86 16.35
CA SER A 290 -28.97 -10.91 15.60
C SER A 290 -27.87 -10.13 16.33
N THR A 291 -26.70 -10.74 16.50
CA THR A 291 -25.60 -10.21 17.33
C THR A 291 -24.34 -9.87 16.55
N GLY A 292 -24.11 -10.52 15.42
CA GLY A 292 -22.90 -10.32 14.64
C GLY A 292 -23.16 -10.31 13.14
N LEU A 293 -22.48 -9.41 12.43
CA LEU A 293 -22.44 -9.38 10.98
C LEU A 293 -20.98 -9.29 10.56
N ALA A 294 -20.56 -10.22 9.70
CA ALA A 294 -19.24 -10.23 9.09
C ALA A 294 -19.36 -10.38 7.58
N TYR A 295 -18.33 -9.97 6.85
CA TYR A 295 -18.35 -9.94 5.40
C TYR A 295 -17.01 -10.32 4.79
N ARG A 296 -17.08 -11.15 3.76
CA ARG A 296 -15.94 -11.63 2.99
C ARG A 296 -15.95 -10.99 1.60
N SER A 297 -14.98 -10.10 1.40
CA SER A 297 -14.81 -9.39 0.13
C SER A 297 -14.42 -10.33 -1.03
N SER A 298 -13.62 -11.36 -0.79
CA SER A 298 -13.20 -12.28 -1.87
C SER A 298 -14.35 -13.05 -2.54
N THR A 299 -15.44 -13.33 -1.80
CA THR A 299 -16.55 -14.18 -2.26
C THR A 299 -17.90 -13.48 -2.30
N SER A 300 -18.00 -12.19 -1.96
CA SER A 300 -19.28 -11.49 -1.81
C SER A 300 -20.15 -11.98 -0.65
N THR A 301 -19.59 -12.70 0.31
CA THR A 301 -20.40 -13.48 1.24
C THR A 301 -20.57 -12.76 2.57
N PHE A 302 -21.81 -12.67 3.04
CA PHE A 302 -22.16 -12.17 4.35
C PHE A 302 -22.41 -13.34 5.30
N TYR A 303 -22.04 -13.15 6.56
CA TYR A 303 -22.32 -14.08 7.65
C TYR A 303 -23.06 -13.34 8.75
N LEU A 304 -24.27 -13.78 9.05
CA LEU A 304 -25.10 -13.25 10.13
C LEU A 304 -25.17 -14.25 11.26
N LEU A 305 -24.87 -13.81 12.47
CA LEU A 305 -24.95 -14.60 13.69
C LEU A 305 -26.16 -14.15 14.51
N ASP A 306 -26.95 -15.11 14.97
CA ASP A 306 -28.08 -14.89 15.86
C ASP A 306 -27.95 -15.70 17.15
N TRP A 307 -28.11 -15.04 18.30
CA TRP A 307 -27.88 -15.69 19.61
C TRP A 307 -29.04 -16.59 20.04
N LYS A 308 -30.27 -16.28 19.62
CA LYS A 308 -31.47 -16.99 20.05
C LYS A 308 -31.72 -18.21 19.18
N SER A 309 -31.63 -18.06 17.87
CA SER A 309 -31.76 -19.17 16.92
C SER A 309 -30.50 -20.04 16.87
N LYS A 310 -29.36 -19.49 17.31
CA LYS A 310 -28.03 -20.14 17.29
C LYS A 310 -27.57 -20.53 15.89
N PHE A 311 -28.13 -19.91 14.86
CA PHE A 311 -27.70 -20.11 13.49
C PHE A 311 -26.70 -19.04 13.06
N ILE A 312 -25.77 -19.47 12.22
CA ILE A 312 -24.97 -18.64 11.36
C ILE A 312 -25.56 -18.77 9.96
N THR A 313 -26.09 -17.66 9.45
CA THR A 313 -26.67 -17.61 8.11
C THR A 313 -25.66 -17.03 7.13
N GLU A 314 -25.28 -17.83 6.15
CA GLU A 314 -24.46 -17.40 5.03
C GLU A 314 -25.38 -16.90 3.89
N PHE A 315 -25.15 -15.69 3.40
CA PHE A 315 -25.94 -15.13 2.31
C PHE A 315 -25.13 -14.25 1.36
N THR A 316 -25.62 -14.10 0.14
CA THR A 316 -25.05 -13.23 -0.90
C THR A 316 -26.11 -12.23 -1.39
N LEU A 317 -25.65 -11.15 -2.04
CA LEU A 317 -26.52 -10.12 -2.60
C LEU A 317 -26.50 -10.18 -4.13
N PHE A 318 -27.67 -10.18 -4.76
CA PHE A 318 -27.80 -10.07 -6.21
C PHE A 318 -27.72 -8.61 -6.68
N ASN A 319 -27.19 -8.44 -7.89
CA ASN A 319 -27.22 -7.17 -8.60
C ASN A 319 -28.61 -6.92 -9.17
N SER A 320 -29.13 -5.71 -8.96
CA SER A 320 -30.44 -5.25 -9.44
C SER A 320 -30.58 -5.23 -10.98
N ASN A 321 -29.48 -5.41 -11.72
CA ASN A 321 -29.45 -5.30 -13.19
C ASN A 321 -29.63 -6.64 -13.92
N SER A 322 -29.75 -7.75 -13.19
CA SER A 322 -30.02 -9.06 -13.79
C SER A 322 -31.52 -9.20 -14.01
N SER A 323 -31.94 -9.26 -15.28
CA SER A 323 -33.34 -9.33 -15.76
C SER A 323 -34.09 -10.63 -15.41
N SER A 324 -33.72 -11.31 -14.32
CA SER A 324 -34.50 -12.39 -13.71
C SER A 324 -34.92 -11.96 -12.31
N ALA A 325 -35.88 -11.03 -12.27
CA ALA A 325 -36.63 -10.75 -11.06
C ALA A 325 -37.51 -11.97 -10.76
N HIS A 326 -36.96 -12.95 -10.06
CA HIS A 326 -37.75 -14.03 -9.47
C HIS A 326 -38.61 -13.44 -8.36
N VAL A 327 -39.91 -13.30 -8.65
CA VAL A 327 -41.17 -13.35 -7.85
C VAL A 327 -41.22 -12.83 -6.38
N ASN A 328 -40.13 -12.81 -5.62
CA ASN A 328 -40.05 -12.20 -4.30
C ASN A 328 -38.94 -11.15 -4.32
N ASN A 329 -39.28 -9.87 -4.17
CA ASN A 329 -38.44 -8.65 -4.21
C ASN A 329 -37.18 -8.60 -3.29
N SER A 330 -36.65 -9.73 -2.83
CA SER A 330 -35.46 -9.79 -2.00
C SER A 330 -34.19 -9.88 -2.84
N ARG A 331 -33.25 -8.94 -2.62
CA ARG A 331 -31.88 -8.98 -3.19
C ARG A 331 -30.99 -10.05 -2.55
N ILE A 332 -31.49 -10.77 -1.55
CA ILE A 332 -30.70 -11.68 -0.72
C ILE A 332 -30.90 -13.12 -1.18
N HIS A 333 -29.80 -13.81 -1.41
CA HIS A 333 -29.76 -15.26 -1.55
C HIS A 333 -29.17 -15.89 -0.30
N ILE A 334 -29.95 -16.66 0.44
CA ILE A 334 -29.42 -17.47 1.54
C ILE A 334 -28.71 -18.67 0.91
N ASN A 335 -27.40 -18.74 1.10
CA ASN A 335 -26.58 -19.83 0.59
C ASN A 335 -26.83 -21.09 1.43
N HIS A 336 -26.71 -20.95 2.75
CA HIS A 336 -26.75 -22.04 3.71
C HIS A 336 -26.82 -21.52 5.15
N GLN A 337 -27.28 -22.37 6.09
CA GLN A 337 -27.32 -22.09 7.52
C GLN A 337 -26.67 -23.21 8.31
N VAL A 338 -25.75 -22.85 9.22
CA VAL A 338 -25.09 -23.76 10.15
C VAL A 338 -25.35 -23.39 11.59
N THR A 339 -25.22 -24.37 12.47
CA THR A 339 -25.20 -24.17 13.92
C THR A 339 -24.11 -25.04 14.54
N CYS A 340 -23.65 -24.68 15.73
CA CYS A 340 -22.74 -25.49 16.52
C CYS A 340 -23.47 -25.96 17.78
N SER A 341 -23.38 -27.26 18.10
CA SER A 341 -24.02 -27.85 19.27
C SER A 341 -23.54 -27.26 20.61
N LEU A 342 -22.36 -26.63 20.60
CA LEU A 342 -21.77 -25.99 21.77
C LEU A 342 -22.23 -24.53 21.97
N PHE A 343 -23.05 -23.99 21.07
CA PHE A 343 -23.53 -22.62 21.21
C PHE A 343 -24.44 -22.46 22.43
N ASN A 344 -24.13 -21.45 23.24
CA ASN A 344 -24.91 -21.02 24.37
C ASN A 344 -25.44 -19.60 24.14
N GLU A 345 -24.56 -18.62 24.07
CA GLU A 345 -24.84 -17.19 23.86
C GLU A 345 -23.80 -16.60 22.88
N PRO A 346 -23.89 -16.90 21.58
CA PRO A 346 -22.92 -16.42 20.61
C PRO A 346 -23.13 -14.91 20.34
N VAL A 347 -22.11 -14.10 20.62
CA VAL A 347 -22.20 -12.64 20.69
C VAL A 347 -21.62 -11.93 19.47
N GLN A 348 -20.56 -12.49 18.88
CA GLN A 348 -19.88 -11.84 17.75
C GLN A 348 -19.17 -12.90 16.90
N ILE A 349 -19.06 -12.60 15.60
CA ILE A 349 -18.41 -13.42 14.57
C ILE A 349 -17.28 -12.60 13.92
N ALA A 350 -16.16 -13.26 13.60
CA ALA A 350 -15.11 -12.72 12.75
C ALA A 350 -14.63 -13.80 11.77
N LEU A 351 -14.03 -13.37 10.67
CA LEU A 351 -13.58 -14.24 9.60
C LEU A 351 -12.06 -14.30 9.60
N PHE A 352 -11.54 -15.49 9.33
CA PHE A 352 -10.14 -15.67 8.96
C PHE A 352 -9.95 -15.37 7.47
N GLU A 353 -8.81 -14.78 7.14
CA GLU A 353 -8.39 -14.43 5.79
C GLU A 353 -7.68 -15.61 5.11
N GLN A 354 -6.76 -16.30 5.81
CA GLN A 354 -6.00 -17.42 5.24
C GLN A 354 -6.77 -18.75 5.43
N HIS A 355 -7.36 -18.95 6.61
CA HIS A 355 -8.19 -20.11 6.93
C HIS A 355 -9.64 -19.89 6.50
N PHE A 356 -9.87 -19.76 5.18
CA PHE A 356 -11.16 -19.35 4.62
C PHE A 356 -12.36 -20.23 5.03
N ASN A 357 -12.15 -21.51 5.34
CA ASN A 357 -13.22 -22.39 5.80
C ASN A 357 -13.51 -22.30 7.30
N SER A 358 -12.72 -21.56 8.07
CA SER A 358 -12.87 -21.42 9.52
C SER A 358 -13.58 -20.12 9.87
N LEU A 359 -14.48 -20.17 10.84
CA LEU A 359 -15.12 -18.99 11.45
C LEU A 359 -14.72 -18.88 12.91
N LEU A 360 -14.47 -17.67 13.38
CA LEU A 360 -14.22 -17.40 14.79
C LEU A 360 -15.48 -16.82 15.44
N ILE A 361 -15.99 -17.52 16.46
CA ILE A 361 -17.18 -17.12 17.21
C ILE A 361 -16.79 -16.89 18.67
N CYS A 362 -17.21 -15.75 19.22
CA CYS A 362 -17.20 -15.55 20.65
C CYS A 362 -18.55 -15.94 21.23
N ASP A 363 -18.55 -16.96 22.06
CA ASP A 363 -19.72 -17.41 22.82
C ASP A 363 -19.49 -17.13 24.29
N ASN A 364 -20.12 -16.05 24.78
CA ASN A 364 -19.90 -15.48 26.10
C ASN A 364 -18.40 -15.16 26.36
N ASN A 365 -17.68 -16.05 27.05
CA ASN A 365 -16.25 -15.92 27.36
C ASN A 365 -15.43 -17.08 26.79
N THR A 366 -15.92 -17.76 25.76
CA THR A 366 -15.21 -18.85 25.07
C THR A 366 -15.07 -18.47 23.61
N LEU A 367 -13.89 -18.72 23.04
CA LEU A 367 -13.68 -18.62 21.60
C LEU A 367 -13.82 -19.99 20.97
N LEU A 368 -14.68 -20.09 19.96
CA LEU A 368 -14.93 -21.29 19.17
C LEU A 368 -14.47 -21.03 17.74
N ILE A 369 -13.64 -21.93 17.21
CA ILE A 369 -13.31 -22.00 15.79
C ILE A 369 -14.11 -23.14 15.20
N ILE A 370 -14.92 -22.85 14.20
CA ILE A 370 -15.83 -23.83 13.57
C ILE A 370 -15.63 -23.87 12.05
N ASP A 371 -15.95 -24.99 11.42
CA ASP A 371 -16.00 -25.09 9.95
C ASP A 371 -17.26 -24.36 9.44
N SER A 372 -17.07 -23.42 8.53
CA SER A 372 -18.12 -22.60 7.90
C SER A 372 -19.17 -23.40 7.13
N ARG A 373 -18.83 -24.59 6.63
CA ARG A 373 -19.71 -25.42 5.80
C ARG A 373 -20.50 -26.43 6.63
N THR A 374 -19.89 -26.99 7.67
CA THR A 374 -20.53 -28.05 8.48
C THR A 374 -21.00 -27.56 9.85
N GLY A 375 -20.44 -26.47 10.38
CA GLY A 375 -20.69 -25.99 11.74
C GLY A 375 -19.96 -26.78 12.83
N ASP A 376 -19.13 -27.75 12.43
CA ASP A 376 -18.38 -28.59 13.35
C ASP A 376 -17.29 -27.79 14.07
N LEU A 377 -17.06 -28.13 15.35
CA LEU A 377 -15.99 -27.53 16.12
C LEU A 377 -14.62 -27.98 15.60
N ILE A 378 -13.79 -27.03 15.22
CA ILE A 378 -12.37 -27.24 14.89
C ILE A 378 -11.51 -27.09 16.16
N ASN A 379 -11.73 -26.00 16.90
CA ASN A 379 -10.96 -25.71 18.12
C ASN A 379 -11.80 -24.91 19.12
N LYS A 380 -11.54 -25.13 20.41
CA LYS A 380 -12.14 -24.38 21.51
C LYS A 380 -11.03 -23.81 22.38
N ILE A 381 -10.98 -22.49 22.49
CA ILE A 381 -9.94 -21.78 23.23
C ILE A 381 -10.55 -21.26 24.54
N ASP A 382 -10.02 -21.76 25.66
CA ASP A 382 -10.35 -21.26 26.99
C ASP A 382 -9.41 -20.12 27.38
N ILE A 383 -9.94 -18.90 27.32
CA ILE A 383 -9.19 -17.68 27.64
C ILE A 383 -8.84 -17.54 29.12
N ARG A 384 -9.49 -18.30 30.03
CA ARG A 384 -9.20 -18.23 31.46
C ARG A 384 -7.79 -18.70 31.78
N SER A 385 -7.24 -19.58 30.95
CA SER A 385 -5.86 -20.03 31.01
C SER A 385 -4.85 -18.88 30.89
N PHE A 386 -5.23 -17.77 30.25
CA PHE A 386 -4.40 -16.58 30.07
C PHE A 386 -4.69 -15.48 31.11
N GLY A 387 -5.51 -15.77 32.13
CA GLY A 387 -5.91 -14.80 33.16
C GLY A 387 -6.97 -13.79 32.69
N ILE A 388 -7.58 -14.02 31.52
CA ILE A 388 -8.60 -13.15 30.94
C ILE A 388 -9.96 -13.56 31.50
N LYS A 389 -10.65 -12.62 32.15
CA LYS A 389 -11.93 -12.91 32.82
C LYS A 389 -13.12 -12.80 31.89
N THR A 390 -13.14 -11.78 31.03
CA THR A 390 -14.25 -11.51 30.14
C THR A 390 -13.78 -10.97 28.80
N ILE A 391 -14.36 -11.45 27.71
CA ILE A 391 -14.13 -10.88 26.38
C ILE A 391 -15.07 -9.71 26.20
N LYS A 392 -14.54 -8.56 25.80
CA LYS A 392 -15.33 -7.33 25.54
C LYS A 392 -15.44 -7.01 24.06
N ALA A 393 -14.40 -7.30 23.29
CA ALA A 393 -14.40 -7.28 21.85
C ALA A 393 -13.29 -8.20 21.33
N PHE A 394 -13.47 -8.72 20.12
CA PHE A 394 -12.43 -9.42 19.39
C PHE A 394 -12.47 -9.09 17.89
N THR A 395 -11.35 -9.34 17.22
CA THR A 395 -11.20 -9.27 15.76
C THR A 395 -10.13 -10.27 15.33
N VAL A 396 -10.04 -10.53 14.04
CA VAL A 396 -8.94 -11.28 13.43
C VAL A 396 -7.99 -10.26 12.77
N GLY A 397 -6.69 -10.50 12.88
CA GLY A 397 -5.65 -9.71 12.21
C GLY A 397 -5.29 -10.29 10.82
N LEU A 398 -4.37 -9.64 10.12
CA LEU A 398 -4.07 -9.95 8.71
C LEU A 398 -3.36 -11.31 8.52
N GLN A 399 -2.79 -11.87 9.58
CA GLN A 399 -2.12 -13.18 9.58
C GLN A 399 -2.93 -14.24 10.34
N ASP A 400 -4.25 -14.04 10.45
CA ASP A 400 -5.17 -14.89 11.21
C ASP A 400 -4.86 -14.96 12.72
N GLU A 401 -4.11 -13.99 13.26
CA GLU A 401 -3.96 -13.81 14.69
C GLU A 401 -5.30 -13.36 15.30
N ILE A 402 -5.63 -13.93 16.45
CA ILE A 402 -6.86 -13.60 17.17
C ILE A 402 -6.54 -12.48 18.15
N ILE A 403 -7.15 -11.32 17.94
CA ILE A 403 -6.98 -10.15 18.80
C ILE A 403 -8.25 -10.01 19.63
N LEU A 404 -8.13 -10.10 20.94
CA LEU A 404 -9.26 -9.99 21.85
C LEU A 404 -8.94 -9.02 22.99
N SER A 405 -9.97 -8.50 23.63
CA SER A 405 -9.77 -7.47 24.64
C SER A 405 -10.65 -7.59 25.86
N ASP A 406 -10.09 -7.09 26.97
CA ASP A 406 -10.73 -6.84 28.24
C ASP A 406 -10.41 -5.40 28.71
N HIS A 407 -9.69 -5.23 29.82
CA HIS A 407 -9.01 -3.98 30.19
C HIS A 407 -7.70 -3.78 29.42
N ARG A 408 -7.24 -4.82 28.73
CA ARG A 408 -6.02 -4.91 27.92
C ARG A 408 -6.38 -5.52 26.57
N ILE A 409 -5.46 -5.43 25.63
CA ILE A 409 -5.59 -6.09 24.34
C ILE A 409 -4.60 -7.26 24.32
N HIS A 410 -5.08 -8.43 23.92
CA HIS A 410 -4.32 -9.68 23.88
C HIS A 410 -4.32 -10.22 22.45
N VAL A 411 -3.19 -10.79 22.05
CA VAL A 411 -3.01 -11.39 20.73
C VAL A 411 -2.69 -12.87 20.92
N LEU A 412 -3.47 -13.73 20.28
CA LEU A 412 -3.30 -15.18 20.24
C LEU A 412 -3.03 -15.62 18.80
N SER A 413 -2.38 -16.77 18.62
CA SER A 413 -2.29 -17.42 17.32
C SER A 413 -3.63 -18.05 16.92
N TYR A 414 -3.77 -18.44 15.66
CA TYR A 414 -4.91 -19.20 15.16
C TYR A 414 -5.18 -20.48 15.98
N GLU A 415 -4.13 -21.17 16.44
CA GLU A 415 -4.26 -22.37 17.27
C GLU A 415 -4.66 -22.08 18.73
N GLY A 416 -4.77 -20.80 19.11
CA GLY A 416 -5.10 -20.36 20.45
C GLY A 416 -3.90 -20.30 21.40
N LYS A 417 -2.67 -20.20 20.89
CA LYS A 417 -1.49 -19.97 21.73
C LYS A 417 -1.32 -18.49 22.02
N TYR A 418 -0.98 -18.13 23.25
CA TYR A 418 -0.74 -16.74 23.62
C TYR A 418 0.52 -16.20 22.95
N ILE A 419 0.41 -15.07 22.24
CA ILE A 419 1.54 -14.40 21.59
C ILE A 419 2.03 -13.25 22.47
N ARG A 420 1.19 -12.24 22.70
CA ARG A 420 1.57 -11.03 23.45
C ARG A 420 0.38 -10.23 23.95
N GLN A 421 0.66 -9.31 24.87
CA GLN A 421 -0.25 -8.25 25.27
C GLN A 421 0.13 -6.95 24.56
N ILE A 422 -0.84 -6.21 24.04
CA ILE A 422 -0.64 -4.82 23.63
C ILE A 422 -0.94 -3.94 24.84
N SER A 423 0.05 -3.17 25.29
CA SER A 423 -0.09 -2.25 26.42
C SER A 423 0.04 -0.81 25.95
N SER A 424 -0.89 0.04 26.39
CA SER A 424 -0.88 1.49 26.20
C SER A 424 0.21 2.19 27.05
N VAL A 425 1.43 1.66 27.06
CA VAL A 425 2.57 2.35 27.67
C VAL A 425 3.12 3.28 26.61
N ASN A 426 2.84 4.57 26.75
CA ASN A 426 3.51 5.62 26.00
C ASN A 426 5.01 5.56 26.26
N GLN A 427 5.76 4.81 25.46
CA GLN A 427 7.17 5.13 25.24
C GLN A 427 7.22 6.29 24.25
N GLN A 428 6.83 7.49 24.69
CA GLN A 428 7.37 8.71 24.10
C GLN A 428 8.83 8.83 24.57
N GLN A 429 9.71 7.98 24.04
CA GLN A 429 11.04 8.49 23.71
C GLN A 429 10.82 9.34 22.45
N ILE A 430 10.59 10.63 22.68
CA ILE A 430 10.98 11.63 21.68
C ILE A 430 12.49 11.46 21.60
N VAL A 431 12.96 10.67 20.64
CA VAL A 431 14.31 10.82 20.14
C VAL A 431 14.22 12.06 19.26
N ASP A 432 14.54 13.21 19.83
CA ASP A 432 15.02 14.34 19.02
C ASP A 432 16.30 13.83 18.35
N VAL A 433 16.16 13.25 17.16
CA VAL A 433 17.30 13.09 16.27
C VAL A 433 17.49 14.43 15.59
N ASP A 434 18.17 15.34 16.28
CA ASP A 434 18.88 16.41 15.61
C ASP A 434 19.95 15.77 14.73
N ILE A 435 19.62 15.51 13.46
CA ILE A 435 20.61 15.18 12.44
C ILE A 435 21.31 16.50 12.07
N HIS A 436 22.23 16.94 12.93
CA HIS A 436 23.26 17.89 12.52
C HIS A 436 24.29 17.12 11.68
N ILE A 437 24.16 17.19 10.36
CA ILE A 437 25.22 16.76 9.44
C ILE A 437 26.32 17.83 9.51
N THR A 438 27.28 17.65 10.41
CA THR A 438 28.57 18.34 10.32
C THR A 438 29.59 17.35 9.78
N HIS A 439 29.99 17.58 8.53
CA HIS A 439 31.16 16.94 7.93
C HIS A 439 32.42 17.40 8.68
N GLU A 440 33.07 16.51 9.43
CA GLU A 440 34.54 16.37 9.53
C GLU A 440 34.95 15.20 10.47
N PRO A 441 36.12 14.56 10.26
CA PRO A 441 36.47 13.22 10.79
C PRO A 441 37.08 13.25 12.22
N PRO A 442 37.27 12.10 12.88
CA PRO A 442 37.37 12.01 14.34
C PRO A 442 38.83 12.10 14.82
N ASP A 443 39.05 12.83 15.91
CA ASP A 443 40.22 12.63 16.76
C ASP A 443 39.80 12.46 18.24
N LEU A 444 40.37 11.42 18.84
CA LEU A 444 40.30 11.10 20.27
C LEU A 444 40.93 12.23 21.09
N ILE A 445 40.31 12.58 22.23
CA ILE A 445 40.96 12.74 23.55
C ILE A 445 39.86 12.91 24.61
N ALA A 446 39.98 12.13 25.68
CA ALA A 446 39.17 12.24 26.89
C ALA A 446 39.57 13.48 27.72
N SER A 447 38.61 14.22 28.25
CA SER A 447 38.80 14.93 29.52
C SER A 447 37.47 15.27 30.21
N HIS A 448 37.47 15.04 31.52
CA HIS A 448 36.44 15.41 32.47
C HIS A 448 36.23 16.94 32.52
N HIS A 449 34.98 17.41 32.54
CA HIS A 449 34.56 18.47 33.46
C HIS A 449 33.02 18.57 33.56
N LYS A 450 32.52 18.39 34.79
CA LYS A 450 31.19 18.80 35.23
C LYS A 450 31.11 20.34 35.22
N GLN A 451 30.09 20.90 34.60
CA GLN A 451 29.53 22.18 35.05
C GLN A 451 28.03 22.27 34.73
N SER A 452 27.26 22.40 35.80
CA SER A 452 25.82 22.62 35.85
C SER A 452 25.50 24.08 35.47
N LEU A 453 24.67 24.27 34.46
CA LEU A 453 24.01 25.54 34.16
C LEU A 453 22.50 25.31 34.11
N THR A 454 21.83 25.77 35.16
CA THR A 454 20.38 25.81 35.32
C THR A 454 19.79 26.96 34.50
N LEU A 455 18.92 26.65 33.53
CA LEU A 455 18.06 27.61 32.83
C LEU A 455 16.62 27.51 33.39
N PRO A 456 15.87 28.62 33.47
CA PRO A 456 14.62 28.69 34.24
C PRO A 456 13.45 27.99 33.54
N GLN A 457 12.76 27.14 34.31
CA GLN A 457 11.55 26.43 33.91
C GLN A 457 10.37 27.40 33.75
N HIS A 458 9.95 27.62 32.50
CA HIS A 458 8.57 28.00 32.19
C HIS A 458 8.06 27.22 30.98
N THR A 459 7.86 25.92 31.20
CA THR A 459 6.95 25.11 30.38
C THR A 459 5.86 24.59 31.30
N LYS A 460 4.64 25.13 31.15
CA LYS A 460 3.46 24.46 31.68
C LYS A 460 3.35 23.14 30.92
N SER A 461 3.71 22.05 31.59
CA SER A 461 3.49 20.70 31.11
C SER A 461 2.01 20.53 30.80
N VAL A 462 1.70 20.14 29.56
CA VAL A 462 0.41 19.53 29.26
C VAL A 462 0.39 18.23 30.07
N ASN A 463 -0.51 18.16 31.05
CA ASN A 463 -0.66 17.01 31.93
C ASN A 463 -0.66 15.70 31.13
N SER A 464 0.31 14.85 31.46
CA SER A 464 0.32 13.44 31.12
C SER A 464 -0.97 12.80 31.65
N GLN A 465 -1.88 12.42 30.74
CA GLN A 465 -2.96 11.52 31.10
C GLN A 465 -2.35 10.14 31.33
N THR A 466 -2.04 9.85 32.59
CA THR A 466 -1.94 8.49 33.09
C THR A 466 -3.20 7.74 32.65
N THR A 467 -3.03 6.54 32.09
CA THR A 467 -4.13 5.68 31.66
C THR A 467 -5.02 5.37 32.86
N LYS A 468 -6.10 6.15 32.98
CA LYS A 468 -7.19 5.81 33.88
C LYS A 468 -7.71 4.45 33.41
N GLY A 469 -8.10 3.59 34.36
CA GLY A 469 -8.59 2.26 34.00
C GLY A 469 -9.82 2.37 33.10
N GLY A 470 -9.97 1.44 32.16
CA GLY A 470 -11.07 1.36 31.20
C GLY A 470 -11.13 -0.03 30.57
N PHE A 471 -12.05 -0.26 29.64
CA PHE A 471 -12.15 -1.51 28.87
C PHE A 471 -12.33 -1.22 27.38
N TYR A 472 -11.79 -2.08 26.55
CA TYR A 472 -11.91 -1.99 25.09
C TYR A 472 -13.19 -2.68 24.65
N THR A 473 -14.00 -2.00 23.85
CA THR A 473 -15.36 -2.44 23.49
C THR A 473 -15.54 -2.65 22.00
N ALA A 474 -14.55 -2.31 21.18
CA ALA A 474 -14.56 -2.58 19.76
C ALA A 474 -13.11 -2.70 19.26
N LEU A 475 -12.86 -3.60 18.33
CA LEU A 475 -11.55 -3.80 17.70
C LEU A 475 -11.73 -3.97 16.20
N CYS A 476 -10.78 -3.47 15.42
CA CYS A 476 -10.67 -3.71 13.98
C CYS A 476 -9.21 -3.53 13.55
N VAL A 477 -8.77 -4.28 12.55
CA VAL A 477 -7.44 -4.13 11.93
C VAL A 477 -7.62 -3.56 10.54
N ASP A 478 -6.81 -2.57 10.17
CA ASP A 478 -6.84 -2.01 8.82
C ASP A 478 -5.99 -2.82 7.82
N LYS A 479 -6.10 -2.47 6.53
CA LYS A 479 -5.33 -3.13 5.45
C LYS A 479 -3.81 -3.01 5.58
N ASN A 480 -3.29 -2.10 6.40
CA ASN A 480 -1.86 -1.89 6.64
C ASN A 480 -1.39 -2.57 7.93
N GLY A 481 -2.30 -3.20 8.68
CA GLY A 481 -2.02 -3.88 9.95
C GLY A 481 -2.19 -3.00 11.20
N LEU A 482 -2.62 -1.74 11.04
CA LEU A 482 -2.90 -0.86 12.17
C LEU A 482 -4.10 -1.40 12.95
N LEU A 483 -3.96 -1.49 14.26
CA LEU A 483 -5.03 -1.92 15.15
C LEU A 483 -5.78 -0.69 15.69
N LEU A 484 -7.08 -0.64 15.43
CA LEU A 484 -7.98 0.38 15.96
C LEU A 484 -8.80 -0.23 17.09
N ALA A 485 -8.81 0.46 18.24
CA ALA A 485 -9.46 -0.03 19.45
C ALA A 485 -10.36 1.06 20.07
N GLY A 486 -11.66 0.80 20.10
CA GLY A 486 -12.63 1.63 20.82
C GLY A 486 -12.51 1.35 22.31
N LYS A 487 -12.25 2.39 23.11
CA LYS A 487 -12.04 2.26 24.55
C LYS A 487 -13.08 3.08 25.31
N CYS A 488 -13.66 2.47 26.33
CA CYS A 488 -14.51 3.12 27.31
C CYS A 488 -13.72 3.27 28.63
N GLU A 489 -13.49 4.51 29.04
CA GLU A 489 -12.85 4.86 30.30
C GLU A 489 -13.83 4.72 31.47
N LYS A 490 -13.31 4.51 32.69
CA LYS A 490 -14.13 4.39 33.91
C LYS A 490 -15.01 5.61 34.20
N ASP A 491 -14.61 6.79 33.74
CA ASP A 491 -15.36 8.04 33.91
C ASP A 491 -16.47 8.24 32.85
N GLY A 492 -16.67 7.25 31.97
CA GLY A 492 -17.71 7.26 30.94
C GLY A 492 -17.31 8.03 29.68
N ASN A 493 -16.05 8.50 29.58
CA ASN A 493 -15.51 8.98 28.31
C ASN A 493 -15.16 7.78 27.41
N ALA A 494 -15.36 7.95 26.11
CA ALA A 494 -14.93 6.96 25.14
C ALA A 494 -14.20 7.61 23.97
N HIS A 495 -13.21 6.89 23.43
CA HIS A 495 -12.37 7.32 22.33
C HIS A 495 -11.89 6.11 21.52
N ILE A 496 -11.25 6.35 20.39
CA ILE A 496 -10.62 5.30 19.58
C ILE A 496 -9.10 5.47 19.65
N GLU A 497 -8.39 4.42 20.02
CA GLU A 497 -6.93 4.35 20.06
C GLU A 497 -6.43 3.64 18.79
N ILE A 498 -5.38 4.16 18.16
CA ILE A 498 -4.74 3.54 16.99
C ILE A 498 -3.34 3.06 17.39
N TYR A 499 -3.06 1.80 17.11
CA TYR A 499 -1.81 1.12 17.42
C TYR A 499 -1.09 0.68 16.14
N ASP A 500 0.25 0.72 16.16
CA ASP A 500 1.06 0.10 15.12
C ASP A 500 1.12 -1.44 15.27
N ASN A 501 1.75 -2.09 14.29
CA ASN A 501 1.92 -3.55 14.28
C ASN A 501 2.82 -4.05 15.43
N GLN A 502 3.51 -3.17 16.16
CA GLN A 502 4.30 -3.51 17.34
C GLN A 502 3.53 -3.32 18.65
N GLY A 503 2.34 -2.70 18.60
CA GLY A 503 1.52 -2.39 19.76
C GLY A 503 1.83 -1.04 20.40
N HIS A 504 2.55 -0.14 19.72
CA HIS A 504 2.74 1.23 20.19
C HIS A 504 1.53 2.08 19.87
N LEU A 505 1.07 2.87 20.84
CA LEU A 505 -0.01 3.83 20.63
C LEU A 505 0.48 4.96 19.74
N LEU A 506 -0.12 5.08 18.56
CA LEU A 506 0.18 6.14 17.60
C LEU A 506 -0.65 7.40 17.88
N ARG A 507 -1.98 7.24 17.97
CA ARG A 507 -2.94 8.36 17.98
C ARG A 507 -4.22 8.02 18.74
N ILE A 508 -4.95 9.06 19.13
CA ILE A 508 -6.28 8.97 19.75
C ILE A 508 -7.29 9.82 18.98
N ILE A 509 -8.46 9.27 18.70
CA ILE A 509 -9.63 9.98 18.18
C ILE A 509 -10.53 10.36 19.36
N ASP A 510 -10.44 11.62 19.78
CA ASP A 510 -11.10 12.13 20.98
C ASP A 510 -12.60 12.47 20.79
N SER A 511 -13.04 12.67 19.55
CA SER A 511 -14.44 13.02 19.20
C SER A 511 -14.97 14.21 20.02
N TYR A 512 -14.13 15.23 20.25
CA TYR A 512 -14.35 16.26 21.28
C TYR A 512 -15.75 16.93 21.28
N ASN A 513 -16.22 17.40 20.12
CA ASN A 513 -17.51 18.09 19.99
C ASN A 513 -18.70 17.13 19.91
N GLN A 514 -18.47 15.90 19.47
CA GLN A 514 -19.48 14.86 19.34
C GLN A 514 -18.98 13.60 20.05
N ARG A 515 -18.99 13.63 21.38
CA ARG A 515 -18.35 12.59 22.20
C ARG A 515 -18.93 11.20 21.88
N LEU A 516 -18.04 10.23 21.74
CA LEU A 516 -18.41 8.82 21.76
C LEU A 516 -18.83 8.44 23.19
N ARG A 517 -19.76 7.49 23.29
CA ARG A 517 -20.23 6.99 24.58
C ARG A 517 -19.89 5.53 24.78
N ARG A 518 -20.25 4.69 23.81
CA ARG A 518 -19.99 3.25 23.85
C ARG A 518 -19.72 2.72 22.45
N PRO A 519 -18.51 2.90 21.90
CA PRO A 519 -18.13 2.31 20.63
C PRO A 519 -18.23 0.78 20.71
N CYS A 520 -19.05 0.13 19.90
CA CYS A 520 -19.28 -1.32 19.98
C CYS A 520 -18.83 -2.09 18.74
N SER A 521 -18.67 -1.42 17.60
CA SER A 521 -18.15 -2.01 16.37
C SER A 521 -17.36 -0.97 15.59
N LEU A 522 -16.29 -1.43 14.94
CA LEU A 522 -15.40 -0.63 14.10
C LEU A 522 -15.23 -1.33 12.75
N ALA A 523 -15.18 -0.54 11.68
CA ALA A 523 -14.78 -1.00 10.35
C ALA A 523 -13.94 0.08 9.66
N THR A 524 -12.93 -0.32 8.90
CA THR A 524 -12.05 0.60 8.18
C THR A 524 -12.44 0.70 6.71
N THR A 525 -12.21 1.88 6.12
CA THR A 525 -12.45 2.18 4.71
C THR A 525 -11.13 2.40 3.99
N GLN A 526 -11.11 2.23 2.67
CA GLN A 526 -9.90 2.34 1.87
C GLN A 526 -9.25 3.72 1.91
N ASP A 527 -10.04 4.76 2.17
CA ASP A 527 -9.65 6.17 2.28
C ASP A 527 -9.02 6.54 3.64
N GLY A 528 -8.70 5.56 4.49
CA GLY A 528 -8.03 5.82 5.78
C GLY A 528 -8.95 6.40 6.84
N CYS A 529 -10.24 6.05 6.76
CA CYS A 529 -11.24 6.38 7.77
C CYS A 529 -11.74 5.14 8.52
N VAL A 530 -12.27 5.37 9.71
CA VAL A 530 -12.90 4.34 10.55
C VAL A 530 -14.34 4.72 10.79
N LEU A 531 -15.22 3.75 10.56
CA LEU A 531 -16.63 3.78 10.93
C LEU A 531 -16.76 3.18 12.31
N CYS A 532 -17.51 3.87 13.17
CA CYS A 532 -17.74 3.45 14.54
C CYS A 532 -19.23 3.45 14.85
N VAL A 533 -19.75 2.33 15.32
CA VAL A 533 -21.09 2.23 15.89
C VAL A 533 -21.03 2.68 17.35
N ASP A 534 -21.75 3.72 17.71
CA ASP A 534 -21.92 4.19 19.08
C ASP A 534 -23.29 3.74 19.62
N LEU A 535 -23.27 2.65 20.38
CA LEU A 535 -24.48 1.97 20.85
C LEU A 535 -25.38 2.86 21.71
N THR A 536 -24.81 3.81 22.47
CA THR A 536 -25.63 4.64 23.39
C THR A 536 -26.41 5.71 22.63
N THR A 537 -25.90 6.14 21.48
CA THR A 537 -26.51 7.21 20.68
C THR A 537 -27.28 6.69 19.47
N ASP A 538 -27.34 5.37 19.28
CA ASP A 538 -27.92 4.71 18.10
C ASP A 538 -27.42 5.38 16.81
N SER A 539 -26.10 5.56 16.71
CA SER A 539 -25.48 6.26 15.57
C SER A 539 -24.23 5.55 15.08
N VAL A 540 -23.92 5.77 13.80
CA VAL A 540 -22.67 5.38 13.15
C VAL A 540 -21.94 6.63 12.72
N ARG A 541 -20.64 6.70 13.03
CA ARG A 541 -19.82 7.89 12.81
C ARG A 541 -18.55 7.54 12.06
N LYS A 542 -18.17 8.37 11.08
CA LYS A 542 -16.93 8.21 10.30
C LYS A 542 -15.87 9.17 10.81
N TYR A 543 -14.67 8.69 11.11
CA TYR A 543 -13.53 9.51 11.52
C TYR A 543 -12.33 9.24 10.62
N ARG A 544 -11.50 10.26 10.36
CA ARG A 544 -10.18 10.02 9.74
C ARG A 544 -9.24 9.44 10.77
N TYR A 545 -8.44 8.46 10.40
CA TYR A 545 -7.41 7.93 11.30
C TYR A 545 -6.06 7.76 10.64
N ALA A 546 -5.94 7.83 9.31
CA ALA A 546 -4.68 7.70 8.57
C ALA A 546 -4.04 9.07 8.30
#